data_AF-A0A4Q4SWY9-F1
#
_entry.id   AF-A0A4Q4SWY9-F1
#
_cell.length_a   1.000
_cell.length_b   1.000
_cell.length_c   1.000
_cell.angle_alpha   90.00
_cell.angle_beta   90.00
_cell.angle_gamma   90.00
#
_symmetry.space_group_name_H-M   'P 1'
#
loop_
_entity.id
_entity.type
_entity.pdbx_description
1 polymer ?
#
loop_
_entity_poly.entity_id
_entity_poly.type
_entity_poly.pdbx_seq_one_letter_code
_entity_poly.pdbx_strand_id
1 'polypeptide(L)'
;MKSRSWTGTGRTLAQRVERALESQVRASPRAASTCRTVFRHHQPPHPSAHSKAPPTLSSIRTFTQTPRARQHQQRQAADDPSFSSIVDNPPELVRAGGRRHGWGLLVLAVIPATAFALGTWQVQRLGWKTELLARCEDRLVRDPLPLPPRVDPDAVRDFDYRRVVARGRFRHDREMLVGPRMRDGEQGYMVVTPLERLDQGGPGATVLVNRGWISKKMRHQPSRDPAALPREEVVVEGLLREPWKKNMFTPENRPDIGEFYFPDVKQMAALTGSQEVWVEQTMEPDLLQALEYESKGIPIGRAAEVNLRNNHAQYIFTWYGLAVATSIMFYMVVKKPPNDIARRVRQNKDWS
;
A
#
# COMPACT_ATOMS: atom_id res chain seq x y z
N MET A 1 23.43 28.83 -59.22
CA MET A 1 24.66 28.03 -59.07
C MET A 1 24.56 27.17 -57.81
N LYS A 2 24.65 25.85 -58.00
CA LYS A 2 25.01 24.75 -57.08
C LYS A 2 24.16 24.44 -55.83
N SER A 3 23.35 23.40 -56.03
CA SER A 3 22.99 22.31 -55.12
C SER A 3 24.11 21.79 -54.20
N ARG A 4 23.74 21.36 -52.98
CA ARG A 4 24.36 20.18 -52.33
C ARG A 4 23.30 19.34 -51.61
N SER A 5 23.14 18.14 -52.14
CA SER A 5 22.42 16.98 -51.60
C SER A 5 23.20 16.35 -50.43
N TRP A 6 22.49 15.93 -49.38
CA TRP A 6 22.96 14.94 -48.41
C TRP A 6 21.98 13.76 -48.42
N THR A 7 22.35 12.74 -49.18
CA THR A 7 21.73 11.41 -49.15
C THR A 7 22.64 10.47 -48.36
N GLY A 8 22.07 9.75 -47.40
CA GLY A 8 22.60 8.44 -46.99
C GLY A 8 23.09 8.32 -45.54
N THR A 9 22.17 8.08 -44.60
CA THR A 9 22.41 7.14 -43.46
C THR A 9 21.09 6.65 -42.85
N GLY A 10 20.13 6.25 -43.68
CA GLY A 10 18.83 5.70 -43.26
C GLY A 10 18.81 4.18 -43.34
N ARG A 11 19.50 3.51 -42.41
CA ARG A 11 19.37 2.06 -42.12
C ARG A 11 20.29 1.74 -40.95
N THR A 12 19.74 1.42 -39.77
CA THR A 12 20.38 0.55 -38.74
C THR A 12 19.69 0.47 -37.37
N LEU A 13 18.61 1.20 -37.07
CA LEU A 13 17.89 1.00 -35.79
C LEU A 13 16.85 -0.13 -35.85
N ALA A 14 16.05 -0.19 -36.93
CA ALA A 14 15.01 -1.21 -37.10
C ALA A 14 15.60 -2.64 -37.16
N GLN A 15 16.72 -2.83 -37.84
CA GLN A 15 17.41 -4.13 -37.94
C GLN A 15 18.14 -4.56 -36.66
N ARG A 16 18.37 -3.63 -35.72
CA ARG A 16 18.95 -3.94 -34.39
C ARG A 16 17.88 -4.38 -33.39
N VAL A 17 16.65 -3.90 -33.53
CA VAL A 17 15.50 -4.33 -32.72
C VAL A 17 15.06 -5.75 -33.09
N GLU A 18 15.09 -6.07 -34.38
CA GLU A 18 14.67 -7.38 -34.90
C GLU A 18 15.56 -8.55 -34.39
N ARG A 19 16.88 -8.35 -34.28
CA ARG A 19 17.81 -9.37 -33.76
C ARG A 19 17.76 -9.54 -32.24
N ALA A 20 17.30 -8.53 -31.48
CA ALA A 20 17.17 -8.64 -30.03
C ALA A 20 15.96 -9.49 -29.63
N LEU A 21 14.89 -9.46 -30.44
CA LEU A 21 13.65 -10.21 -30.20
C LEU A 21 13.80 -11.72 -30.45
N GLU A 22 14.66 -12.15 -31.38
CA GLU A 22 14.89 -13.57 -31.66
C GLU A 22 15.67 -14.31 -30.55
N SER A 23 16.47 -13.61 -29.75
CA SER A 23 17.30 -14.24 -28.71
C SER A 23 16.56 -14.60 -27.41
N GLN A 24 15.36 -14.05 -27.15
CA GLN A 24 14.63 -14.29 -25.90
C GLN A 24 13.60 -15.43 -25.96
N VAL A 25 13.33 -16.00 -27.14
CA VAL A 25 12.36 -17.09 -27.31
C VAL A 25 12.89 -18.44 -26.82
N ARG A 26 14.16 -18.54 -26.42
CA ARG A 26 14.83 -19.82 -26.18
C ARG A 26 15.39 -19.98 -24.76
N ALA A 27 14.60 -19.77 -23.71
CA ALA A 27 14.90 -20.31 -22.37
C ALA A 27 13.67 -20.31 -21.42
N SER A 28 13.12 -21.50 -21.15
CA SER A 28 12.37 -21.81 -19.93
C SER A 28 12.61 -23.29 -19.60
N PRO A 29 12.72 -23.69 -18.32
CA PRO A 29 11.55 -24.35 -17.72
C PRO A 29 11.33 -24.17 -16.19
N ARG A 30 10.04 -24.23 -15.83
CA ARG A 30 9.34 -24.88 -14.68
C ARG A 30 10.03 -25.07 -13.32
N ALA A 31 9.32 -24.73 -12.23
CA ALA A 31 8.93 -25.66 -11.15
C ALA A 31 7.98 -25.02 -10.12
N ALA A 32 7.05 -25.83 -9.60
CA ALA A 32 6.08 -25.54 -8.54
C ALA A 32 6.59 -26.01 -7.17
N SER A 33 6.07 -25.46 -6.06
CA SER A 33 5.62 -26.24 -4.89
C SER A 33 4.99 -25.38 -3.80
N THR A 34 3.87 -25.87 -3.31
CA THR A 34 3.07 -25.49 -2.15
C THR A 34 3.77 -25.86 -0.83
N CYS A 35 3.53 -25.12 0.26
CA CYS A 35 3.51 -25.70 1.62
C CYS A 35 2.68 -24.83 2.58
N ARG A 36 1.77 -25.47 3.32
CA ARG A 36 0.81 -24.92 4.28
C ARG A 36 1.15 -25.52 5.63
N THR A 37 1.36 -24.71 6.68
CA THR A 37 1.57 -25.23 8.04
C THR A 37 0.70 -24.50 9.04
N VAL A 38 -0.10 -25.30 9.75
CA VAL A 38 -1.01 -24.94 10.85
C VAL A 38 -0.23 -25.10 12.16
N PHE A 39 -0.31 -24.14 13.08
CA PHE A 39 0.18 -24.30 14.45
C PHE A 39 -0.95 -24.13 15.45
N ARG A 40 -1.12 -25.13 16.32
CA ARG A 40 -2.17 -25.25 17.35
C ARG A 40 -1.53 -25.04 18.72
N HIS A 41 -2.20 -24.25 19.55
CA HIS A 41 -1.87 -23.94 20.95
C HIS A 41 -1.76 -25.19 21.84
N HIS A 42 -0.81 -25.21 22.76
CA HIS A 42 -0.86 -25.99 24.01
C HIS A 42 -0.32 -25.15 25.18
N GLN A 43 -1.15 -25.07 26.23
CA GLN A 43 -0.92 -24.38 27.50
C GLN A 43 -1.01 -25.46 28.59
N PRO A 44 -0.09 -25.55 29.57
CA PRO A 44 -0.23 -26.47 30.68
C PRO A 44 -0.85 -25.80 31.93
N PRO A 45 -1.54 -26.56 32.80
CA PRO A 45 -2.29 -26.03 33.94
C PRO A 45 -1.48 -25.97 35.25
N HIS A 46 -1.94 -25.09 36.15
CA HIS A 46 -1.60 -25.04 37.57
C HIS A 46 -2.20 -26.23 38.35
N PRO A 47 -1.66 -26.51 39.55
CA PRO A 47 -2.52 -26.88 40.66
C PRO A 47 -2.27 -26.07 41.94
N SER A 48 -3.35 -26.03 42.72
CA SER A 48 -3.65 -25.24 43.91
C SER A 48 -3.51 -26.03 45.22
N ALA A 49 -3.05 -25.33 46.26
CA ALA A 49 -3.59 -25.20 47.63
C ALA A 49 -3.93 -26.42 48.53
N HIS A 50 -3.95 -26.09 49.85
CA HIS A 50 -4.37 -26.84 51.06
C HIS A 50 -3.22 -27.64 51.72
N SER A 51 -3.02 -27.68 53.04
CA SER A 51 -3.88 -27.46 54.21
C SER A 51 -3.03 -27.20 55.48
N LYS A 52 -3.63 -26.61 56.52
CA LYS A 52 -3.04 -26.36 57.86
C LYS A 52 -3.55 -27.39 58.90
N ALA A 53 -2.77 -27.49 59.99
CA ALA A 53 -3.08 -27.92 61.38
C ALA A 53 -2.75 -29.39 61.76
N PRO A 54 -2.63 -29.77 63.07
CA PRO A 54 -2.33 -29.04 64.33
C PRO A 54 -1.15 -29.68 65.15
N PRO A 55 -0.81 -29.22 66.38
CA PRO A 55 0.42 -29.62 67.09
C PRO A 55 0.20 -30.76 68.11
N THR A 56 1.21 -31.61 68.35
CA THR A 56 1.23 -32.56 69.47
C THR A 56 2.63 -32.82 70.06
N LEU A 57 2.76 -32.40 71.32
CA LEU A 57 3.35 -33.05 72.51
C LEU A 57 4.69 -33.82 72.45
N SER A 58 5.68 -33.18 73.07
CA SER A 58 6.41 -33.68 74.26
C SER A 58 7.19 -34.99 74.17
N SER A 59 8.48 -34.87 73.81
CA SER A 59 9.51 -35.81 74.28
C SER A 59 10.25 -35.16 75.46
N ILE A 60 10.10 -35.79 76.62
CA ILE A 60 10.76 -35.49 77.88
C ILE A 60 12.28 -35.57 77.68
N ARG A 61 12.99 -34.47 77.93
CA ARG A 61 14.44 -34.51 78.21
C ARG A 61 14.71 -33.93 79.58
N THR A 62 15.41 -34.76 80.33
CA THR A 62 15.79 -34.71 81.73
C THR A 62 16.44 -33.38 82.11
N PHE A 63 15.90 -32.71 83.12
CA PHE A 63 16.58 -31.60 83.81
C PHE A 63 17.77 -32.16 84.58
N THR A 64 18.98 -31.91 84.11
CA THR A 64 20.20 -32.05 84.93
C THR A 64 20.53 -30.69 85.50
N GLN A 65 20.43 -30.56 86.83
CA GLN A 65 20.96 -29.40 87.54
C GLN A 65 22.48 -29.52 87.58
N THR A 66 23.18 -28.77 86.74
CA THR A 66 24.61 -28.50 86.93
C THR A 66 24.79 -27.20 87.71
N PRO A 67 25.71 -27.16 88.70
CA PRO A 67 25.85 -26.05 89.62
C PRO A 67 26.36 -24.78 88.93
N ARG A 68 25.94 -23.64 89.48
CA ARG A 68 26.33 -22.28 89.09
C ARG A 68 27.85 -22.11 89.09
N ALA A 69 28.48 -22.25 87.93
CA ALA A 69 29.86 -21.87 87.70
C ALA A 69 29.95 -20.37 87.40
N ARG A 70 31.00 -19.76 87.94
CA ARG A 70 31.31 -18.33 87.95
C ARG A 70 31.12 -17.65 86.59
N GLN A 71 30.59 -16.43 86.66
CA GLN A 71 30.52 -15.42 85.62
C GLN A 71 31.92 -15.19 85.01
N HIS A 72 32.25 -15.94 83.96
CA HIS A 72 33.42 -15.67 83.14
C HIS A 72 33.07 -14.47 82.27
N GLN A 73 33.78 -13.35 82.47
CA GLN A 73 33.84 -12.24 81.52
C GLN A 73 33.97 -12.81 80.10
N GLN A 74 32.91 -12.68 79.30
CA GLN A 74 33.03 -12.82 77.86
C GLN A 74 33.95 -11.68 77.41
N ARG A 75 35.18 -12.02 77.03
CA ARG A 75 36.08 -11.08 76.35
C ARG A 75 35.32 -10.51 75.16
N GLN A 76 35.25 -9.18 75.08
CA GLN A 76 34.64 -8.54 73.92
C GLN A 76 35.57 -8.79 72.73
N ALA A 77 35.01 -9.03 71.54
CA ALA A 77 35.81 -9.30 70.34
C ALA A 77 36.82 -8.15 70.04
N ALA A 78 36.54 -6.94 70.53
CA ALA A 78 37.43 -5.79 70.46
C ALA A 78 38.73 -5.90 71.27
N ASP A 79 38.86 -6.89 72.16
CA ASP A 79 40.04 -7.10 73.01
C ASP A 79 41.08 -8.05 72.37
N ASP A 80 40.82 -8.60 71.18
CA ASP A 80 41.79 -9.41 70.43
C ASP A 80 42.64 -8.53 69.50
N PRO A 81 43.99 -8.53 69.59
CA PRO A 81 44.85 -7.72 68.73
C PRO A 81 44.77 -8.10 67.23
N SER A 82 44.12 -9.22 66.89
CA SER A 82 43.84 -9.63 65.51
C SER A 82 42.45 -9.24 65.00
N PHE A 83 41.61 -8.63 65.83
CA PHE A 83 40.25 -8.23 65.46
C PHE A 83 40.24 -6.96 64.60
N SER A 84 39.84 -7.09 63.35
CA SER A 84 39.59 -5.95 62.45
C SER A 84 38.11 -5.53 62.49
N SER A 85 37.82 -4.29 62.87
CA SER A 85 36.45 -3.77 62.90
C SER A 85 35.86 -3.57 61.50
N ILE A 86 34.54 -3.72 61.37
CA ILE A 86 33.75 -3.37 60.16
C ILE A 86 34.01 -1.92 59.70
N VAL A 87 34.38 -1.03 60.63
CA VAL A 87 34.65 0.38 60.36
C VAL A 87 36.06 0.60 59.79
N ASP A 88 36.99 -0.32 60.08
CA ASP A 88 38.42 -0.16 59.78
C ASP A 88 38.84 -0.82 58.46
N ASN A 89 37.98 -1.65 57.86
CA ASN A 89 38.28 -2.29 56.57
C ASN A 89 38.03 -1.29 55.42
N PRO A 90 39.05 -0.92 54.62
CA PRO A 90 38.85 0.03 53.53
C PRO A 90 37.84 -0.53 52.52
N PRO A 91 36.85 0.27 52.07
CA PRO A 91 35.83 -0.20 51.15
C PRO A 91 36.47 -0.59 49.82
N GLU A 92 36.46 -1.88 49.49
CA GLU A 92 36.88 -2.36 48.18
C GLU A 92 35.83 -1.93 47.14
N LEU A 93 36.18 -0.92 46.33
CA LEU A 93 35.35 -0.47 45.21
C LEU A 93 35.43 -1.48 44.06
N VAL A 94 34.68 -2.58 44.17
CA VAL A 94 34.49 -3.46 43.02
C VAL A 94 33.64 -2.71 42.00
N ARG A 95 34.29 -2.18 40.95
CA ARG A 95 33.59 -1.69 39.75
C ARG A 95 32.74 -2.85 39.23
N ALA A 96 31.43 -2.81 39.50
CA ALA A 96 30.48 -3.72 38.87
C ALA A 96 30.74 -3.67 37.36
N GLY A 97 31.23 -4.77 36.80
CA GLY A 97 31.74 -4.84 35.44
C GLY A 97 30.72 -4.26 34.47
N GLY A 98 31.07 -3.10 33.89
CA GLY A 98 30.27 -2.36 32.92
C GLY A 98 30.18 -3.08 31.58
N ARG A 99 29.51 -4.24 31.54
CA ARG A 99 29.30 -5.01 30.31
C ARG A 99 27.87 -5.52 30.28
N ARG A 100 26.98 -4.73 29.65
CA ARG A 100 25.75 -5.18 28.95
C ARG A 100 24.83 -4.06 28.44
N HIS A 101 25.14 -2.78 28.63
CA HIS A 101 24.32 -1.69 28.06
C HIS A 101 24.44 -1.51 26.54
N GLY A 102 25.50 -2.03 25.90
CA GLY A 102 25.73 -1.82 24.46
C GLY A 102 24.64 -2.42 23.57
N TRP A 103 24.24 -3.67 23.83
CA TRP A 103 23.18 -4.32 23.03
C TRP A 103 21.80 -3.68 23.23
N GLY A 104 21.47 -3.29 24.47
CA GLY A 104 20.21 -2.58 24.75
C GLY A 104 20.13 -1.20 24.09
N LEU A 105 21.24 -0.45 24.11
CA LEU A 105 21.35 0.83 23.40
C LEU A 105 21.30 0.66 21.88
N LEU A 106 21.92 -0.39 21.35
CA LEU A 106 21.90 -0.69 19.92
C LEU A 106 20.47 -1.02 19.45
N VAL A 107 19.74 -1.86 20.18
CA VAL A 107 18.32 -2.15 19.91
C VAL A 107 17.46 -0.89 20.01
N LEU A 108 17.71 -0.02 21.00
CA LEU A 108 16.99 1.25 21.14
C LEU A 108 17.28 2.22 19.99
N ALA A 109 18.50 2.22 19.45
CA ALA A 109 18.91 3.07 18.32
C ALA A 109 18.34 2.59 16.97
N VAL A 110 17.99 1.31 16.83
CA VAL A 110 17.36 0.78 15.61
C VAL A 110 15.99 1.40 15.36
N ILE A 111 15.23 1.73 16.41
CA ILE A 111 13.88 2.29 16.29
C ILE A 111 13.87 3.66 15.56
N PRO A 112 14.62 4.69 16.01
CA PRO A 112 14.68 5.97 15.28
C PRO A 112 15.29 5.82 13.89
N ALA A 113 16.30 4.95 13.72
CA ALA A 113 16.93 4.72 12.42
C ALA A 113 15.96 4.11 11.39
N THR A 114 15.17 3.13 11.80
CA THR A 114 14.14 2.51 10.94
C THR A 114 13.00 3.46 10.64
N ALA A 115 12.52 4.25 11.63
CA ALA A 115 11.52 5.28 11.41
C ALA A 115 12.00 6.36 10.42
N PHE A 116 13.25 6.79 10.52
CA PHE A 116 13.86 7.75 9.59
C PHE A 116 14.00 7.17 8.17
N ALA A 117 14.43 5.91 8.05
CA ALA A 117 14.51 5.22 6.77
C ALA A 117 13.13 5.08 6.11
N LEU A 118 12.10 4.74 6.88
CA LEU A 118 10.71 4.67 6.40
C LEU A 118 10.19 6.05 6.00
N GLY A 119 10.48 7.10 6.77
CA GLY A 119 10.15 8.48 6.40
C GLY A 119 10.81 8.91 5.09
N THR A 120 12.09 8.60 4.91
CA THR A 120 12.85 8.87 3.68
C THR A 120 12.27 8.12 2.48
N TRP A 121 11.93 6.84 2.66
CA TRP A 121 11.28 6.05 1.62
C TRP A 121 9.91 6.63 1.23
N GLN A 122 9.12 7.11 2.19
CA GLN A 122 7.84 7.77 1.90
C GLN A 122 8.03 9.07 1.11
N VAL A 123 9.07 9.85 1.38
CA VAL A 123 9.42 11.05 0.60
C VAL A 123 9.78 10.69 -0.85
N GLN A 124 10.64 9.69 -1.04
CA GLN A 124 11.00 9.21 -2.39
C GLN A 124 9.78 8.67 -3.13
N ARG A 125 8.94 7.89 -2.44
CA ARG A 125 7.71 7.32 -2.99
C ARG A 125 6.71 8.40 -3.38
N LEU A 126 6.59 9.45 -2.57
CA LEU A 126 5.80 10.63 -2.88
C LEU A 126 6.34 11.32 -4.14
N GLY A 127 7.65 11.59 -4.22
CA GLY A 127 8.29 12.22 -5.38
C GLY A 127 8.02 11.48 -6.70
N TRP A 128 8.21 10.16 -6.70
CA TRP A 128 7.87 9.30 -7.84
C TRP A 128 6.39 9.43 -8.24
N LYS A 129 5.49 9.45 -7.25
CA LYS A 129 4.04 9.54 -7.50
C LYS A 129 3.65 10.92 -8.03
N THR A 130 4.24 11.98 -7.50
CA THR A 130 3.99 13.35 -7.98
C THR A 130 4.52 13.55 -9.40
N GLU A 131 5.64 12.93 -9.75
CA GLU A 131 6.17 12.98 -11.11
C GLU A 131 5.27 12.22 -12.11
N LEU A 132 4.74 11.06 -11.72
CA LEU A 132 3.72 10.35 -12.50
C LEU A 132 2.46 11.20 -12.69
N LEU A 133 1.98 11.84 -11.63
CA LEU A 133 0.82 12.71 -11.68
C LEU A 133 1.04 13.89 -12.63
N ALA A 134 2.18 14.58 -12.50
CA ALA A 134 2.55 15.69 -13.38
C ALA A 134 2.62 15.27 -14.85
N ARG A 135 3.13 14.06 -15.16
CA ARG A 135 3.10 13.52 -16.52
C ARG A 135 1.69 13.32 -17.07
N CYS A 136 0.76 12.85 -16.24
CA CYS A 136 -0.63 12.68 -16.66
C CYS A 136 -1.33 14.03 -16.82
N GLU A 137 -1.13 14.97 -15.88
CA GLU A 137 -1.66 16.33 -15.95
C GLU A 137 -1.16 17.08 -17.19
N ASP A 138 0.13 16.99 -17.52
CA ASP A 138 0.68 17.57 -18.75
C ASP A 138 -0.01 17.03 -20.01
N ARG A 139 -0.36 15.74 -20.03
CA ARG A 139 -1.10 15.13 -21.15
C ARG A 139 -2.56 15.59 -21.22
N LEU A 140 -3.17 15.89 -20.07
CA LEU A 140 -4.53 16.43 -19.98
C LEU A 140 -4.62 17.87 -20.47
N VAL A 141 -3.61 18.70 -20.20
CA VAL A 141 -3.63 20.12 -20.57
C VAL A 141 -3.41 20.33 -22.08
N ARG A 142 -2.73 19.40 -22.75
CA ARG A 142 -2.47 19.48 -24.20
C ARG A 142 -3.77 19.41 -25.02
N ASP A 143 -3.73 20.07 -26.18
CA ASP A 143 -4.86 20.11 -27.10
C ASP A 143 -5.33 18.71 -27.52
N PRO A 144 -6.65 18.45 -27.63
CA PRO A 144 -7.15 17.15 -28.02
C PRO A 144 -6.64 16.72 -29.40
N LEU A 145 -6.17 15.48 -29.51
CA LEU A 145 -5.74 14.92 -30.79
C LEU A 145 -6.92 14.27 -31.54
N PRO A 146 -7.05 14.47 -32.86
CA PRO A 146 -7.96 13.66 -33.64
C PRO A 146 -7.48 12.21 -33.59
N LEU A 147 -8.38 11.28 -33.24
CA LEU A 147 -8.03 9.88 -33.14
C LEU A 147 -7.74 9.32 -34.56
N PRO A 148 -6.58 8.69 -34.82
CA PRO A 148 -6.25 8.21 -36.16
C PRO A 148 -7.18 7.07 -36.61
N PRO A 149 -7.36 6.83 -37.92
CA PRO A 149 -8.28 5.81 -38.43
C PRO A 149 -7.99 4.39 -37.95
N ARG A 150 -6.70 4.08 -37.72
CA ARG A 150 -6.26 2.85 -37.05
C ARG A 150 -5.38 3.19 -35.87
N VAL A 151 -5.70 2.63 -34.72
CA VAL A 151 -4.92 2.77 -33.49
C VAL A 151 -4.36 1.39 -33.14
N ASP A 152 -3.07 1.32 -32.89
CA ASP A 152 -2.44 0.12 -32.33
C ASP A 152 -2.84 0.00 -30.84
N PRO A 153 -3.50 -1.10 -30.42
CA PRO A 153 -3.87 -1.30 -29.03
C PRO A 153 -2.68 -1.26 -28.07
N ASP A 154 -1.50 -1.71 -28.48
CA ASP A 154 -0.31 -1.72 -27.62
C ASP A 154 0.23 -0.29 -27.38
N ALA A 155 0.00 0.62 -28.32
CA ALA A 155 0.37 2.02 -28.19
C ALA A 155 -0.55 2.79 -27.22
N VAL A 156 -1.77 2.32 -26.95
CA VAL A 156 -2.75 2.99 -26.08
C VAL A 156 -2.16 3.27 -24.69
N ARG A 157 -1.37 2.33 -24.16
CA ARG A 157 -0.72 2.45 -22.85
C ARG A 157 0.24 3.63 -22.78
N ASP A 158 0.95 3.91 -23.87
CA ASP A 158 1.91 5.01 -23.93
C ASP A 158 1.21 6.38 -24.00
N PHE A 159 -0.05 6.41 -24.45
CA PHE A 159 -0.91 7.59 -24.54
C PHE A 159 -1.99 7.65 -23.44
N ASP A 160 -1.84 6.92 -22.33
CA ASP A 160 -2.78 7.00 -21.20
C ASP A 160 -2.93 8.46 -20.73
N TYR A 161 -4.17 8.85 -20.40
CA TYR A 161 -4.61 10.23 -20.09
C TYR A 161 -4.49 11.25 -21.24
N ARG A 162 -4.30 10.81 -22.49
CA ARG A 162 -4.32 11.74 -23.63
C ARG A 162 -5.74 12.13 -24.01
N ARG A 163 -6.01 13.43 -24.13
CA ARG A 163 -7.25 13.95 -24.72
C ARG A 163 -7.33 13.64 -26.21
N VAL A 164 -8.44 13.07 -26.62
CA VAL A 164 -8.74 12.70 -28.00
C VAL A 164 -10.13 13.19 -28.40
N VAL A 165 -10.28 13.46 -29.70
CA VAL A 165 -11.57 13.78 -30.32
C VAL A 165 -11.86 12.75 -31.40
N ALA A 166 -13.07 12.21 -31.36
CA ALA A 166 -13.59 11.33 -32.40
C ALA A 166 -14.94 11.85 -32.88
N ARG A 167 -15.17 11.81 -34.19
CA ARG A 167 -16.44 12.18 -34.82
C ARG A 167 -17.09 10.95 -35.42
N GLY A 168 -18.38 10.80 -35.23
CA GLY A 168 -19.07 9.61 -35.72
C GLY A 168 -20.49 9.48 -35.22
N ARG A 169 -21.08 8.29 -35.43
CA ARG A 169 -22.44 7.96 -35.01
C ARG A 169 -22.42 6.84 -33.99
N PHE A 170 -23.20 6.99 -32.92
CA PHE A 170 -23.31 5.94 -31.91
C PHE A 170 -24.18 4.77 -32.39
N ARG A 171 -23.67 3.55 -32.18
CA ARG A 171 -24.40 2.30 -32.38
C ARG A 171 -25.14 1.88 -31.12
N HIS A 172 -26.29 2.51 -30.88
CA HIS A 172 -27.14 2.20 -29.72
C HIS A 172 -27.68 0.76 -29.74
N ASP A 173 -27.74 0.12 -30.92
CA ASP A 173 -28.06 -1.30 -31.10
C ASP A 173 -27.03 -2.25 -30.45
N ARG A 174 -25.81 -1.77 -30.25
CA ARG A 174 -24.70 -2.50 -29.62
C ARG A 174 -24.24 -1.86 -28.31
N GLU A 175 -25.11 -1.11 -27.65
CA GLU A 175 -24.82 -0.59 -26.32
C GLU A 175 -24.61 -1.73 -25.32
N MET A 176 -23.56 -1.62 -24.51
CA MET A 176 -23.21 -2.56 -23.46
C MET A 176 -23.22 -1.84 -22.10
N LEU A 177 -23.78 -2.49 -21.09
CA LEU A 177 -23.87 -1.97 -19.73
C LEU A 177 -22.90 -2.70 -18.82
N VAL A 178 -21.92 -1.98 -18.29
CA VAL A 178 -20.93 -2.51 -17.35
C VAL A 178 -21.34 -2.17 -15.92
N GLY A 179 -21.67 -3.16 -15.10
CA GLY A 179 -22.11 -2.92 -13.72
C GLY A 179 -22.19 -4.18 -12.86
N PRO A 180 -22.63 -4.03 -11.59
CA PRO A 180 -23.11 -2.80 -10.96
C PRO A 180 -21.99 -1.78 -10.66
N ARG A 181 -22.31 -0.48 -10.76
CA ARG A 181 -21.43 0.66 -10.41
C ARG A 181 -22.16 1.63 -9.49
N MET A 182 -21.55 1.96 -8.36
CA MET A 182 -22.07 2.94 -7.41
C MET A 182 -21.62 4.35 -7.80
N ARG A 183 -22.54 5.32 -7.77
CA ARG A 183 -22.27 6.76 -7.86
C ARG A 183 -23.20 7.49 -6.90
N ASP A 184 -22.65 8.33 -6.03
CA ASP A 184 -23.42 9.16 -5.09
C ASP A 184 -24.47 8.42 -4.25
N GLY A 185 -24.19 7.15 -3.92
CA GLY A 185 -25.10 6.29 -3.15
C GLY A 185 -26.14 5.52 -3.98
N GLU A 186 -26.29 5.83 -5.27
CA GLU A 186 -27.15 5.08 -6.19
C GLU A 186 -26.41 3.97 -6.93
N GLN A 187 -27.08 2.84 -7.14
CA GLN A 187 -26.62 1.77 -8.02
C GLN A 187 -26.95 2.10 -9.48
N GLY A 188 -26.00 1.82 -10.36
CA GLY A 188 -26.17 2.04 -11.79
C GLY A 188 -25.23 1.21 -12.64
N TYR A 189 -25.11 1.65 -13.89
CA TYR A 189 -24.29 1.00 -14.91
C TYR A 189 -23.43 2.04 -15.61
N MET A 190 -22.27 1.61 -16.09
CA MET A 190 -21.49 2.37 -17.03
C MET A 190 -21.90 2.01 -18.45
N VAL A 191 -22.22 3.01 -19.25
CA VAL A 191 -22.70 2.86 -20.62
C VAL A 191 -21.53 2.88 -21.57
N VAL A 192 -21.34 1.78 -22.30
CA VAL A 192 -20.34 1.67 -23.35
C VAL A 192 -21.05 1.52 -24.68
N THR A 193 -20.86 2.48 -25.57
CA THR A 193 -21.51 2.49 -26.88
C THR A 193 -20.43 2.55 -27.97
N PRO A 194 -20.44 1.64 -28.94
CA PRO A 194 -19.55 1.75 -30.08
C PRO A 194 -19.85 3.01 -30.90
N LEU A 195 -18.80 3.73 -31.27
CA LEU A 195 -18.87 4.91 -32.14
C LEU A 195 -18.34 4.52 -33.52
N GLU A 196 -19.21 4.46 -34.51
CA GLU A 196 -18.83 4.33 -35.92
C GLU A 196 -18.26 5.66 -36.39
N ARG A 197 -16.94 5.70 -36.62
CA ARG A 197 -16.27 6.94 -36.97
C ARG A 197 -16.48 7.31 -38.44
N LEU A 198 -16.62 8.62 -38.66
CA LEU A 198 -16.67 9.21 -39.99
C LEU A 198 -15.37 9.97 -40.16
N ASP A 199 -14.38 9.32 -40.78
CA ASP A 199 -13.06 9.91 -41.01
C ASP A 199 -13.04 10.63 -42.37
N GLN A 200 -12.12 11.58 -42.55
CA GLN A 200 -12.01 12.41 -43.75
C GLN A 200 -11.67 11.62 -45.05
N GLY A 201 -11.45 10.30 -44.96
CA GLY A 201 -11.13 9.41 -46.08
C GLY A 201 -12.09 8.24 -46.30
N GLY A 202 -13.24 8.19 -45.59
CA GLY A 202 -14.23 7.11 -45.72
C GLY A 202 -14.74 6.59 -44.36
N PRO A 203 -15.48 5.45 -44.34
CA PRO A 203 -15.92 4.82 -43.10
C PRO A 203 -14.71 4.52 -42.22
N GLY A 204 -14.60 5.22 -41.10
CA GLY A 204 -13.54 5.04 -40.13
C GLY A 204 -13.77 3.79 -39.31
N ALA A 205 -12.73 3.30 -38.65
CA ALA A 205 -12.88 2.13 -37.79
C ALA A 205 -13.62 2.49 -36.48
N THR A 206 -14.54 1.62 -36.07
CA THR A 206 -15.39 1.80 -34.88
C THR A 206 -14.55 1.73 -33.60
N VAL A 207 -14.86 2.56 -32.61
CA VAL A 207 -14.16 2.60 -31.31
C VAL A 207 -15.13 2.44 -30.15
N LEU A 208 -14.67 1.93 -29.01
CA LEU A 208 -15.50 1.79 -27.82
C LEU A 208 -15.46 3.09 -27.01
N VAL A 209 -16.62 3.72 -26.84
CA VAL A 209 -16.76 4.93 -26.04
C VAL A 209 -17.52 4.61 -24.77
N ASN A 210 -16.88 4.81 -23.64
CA ASN A 210 -17.54 4.87 -22.34
C ASN A 210 -18.18 6.25 -22.16
N ARG A 211 -19.49 6.32 -22.30
CA ARG A 211 -20.28 7.56 -22.22
C ARG A 211 -20.50 8.04 -20.79
N GLY A 212 -20.27 7.17 -19.81
CA GLY A 212 -20.42 7.50 -18.39
C GLY A 212 -21.45 6.63 -17.66
N TRP A 213 -21.92 7.13 -16.54
CA TRP A 213 -22.79 6.40 -15.61
C TRP A 213 -24.28 6.74 -15.81
N ILE A 214 -25.15 5.73 -15.66
CA ILE A 214 -26.61 5.87 -15.59
C ILE A 214 -27.16 5.13 -14.37
N SER A 215 -28.25 5.63 -13.78
CA SER A 215 -28.95 4.95 -12.67
C SER A 215 -29.56 3.63 -13.14
N LYS A 216 -29.69 2.66 -12.23
CA LYS A 216 -30.30 1.35 -12.50
C LYS A 216 -31.74 1.46 -13.04
N LYS A 217 -32.46 2.51 -12.64
CA LYS A 217 -33.82 2.84 -13.13
C LYS A 217 -33.83 3.07 -14.64
N MET A 218 -32.74 3.59 -15.19
CA MET A 218 -32.57 3.93 -16.61
C MET A 218 -31.87 2.81 -17.40
N ARG A 219 -31.81 1.58 -16.86
CA ARG A 219 -31.15 0.45 -17.55
C ARG A 219 -31.75 0.21 -18.95
N HIS A 220 -33.06 0.21 -19.06
CA HIS A 220 -33.76 -0.08 -20.32
C HIS A 220 -33.70 1.15 -21.24
N GLN A 221 -33.11 1.02 -22.43
CA GLN A 221 -33.00 2.14 -23.37
C GLN A 221 -34.34 2.84 -23.69
N PRO A 222 -35.47 2.12 -23.88
CA PRO A 222 -36.75 2.77 -24.17
C PRO A 222 -37.31 3.63 -23.02
N SER A 223 -36.82 3.47 -21.79
CA SER A 223 -37.23 4.31 -20.66
C SER A 223 -36.41 5.60 -20.56
N ARG A 224 -35.41 5.79 -21.42
CA ARG A 224 -34.56 6.99 -21.44
C ARG A 224 -35.14 8.04 -22.39
N ASP A 225 -34.81 9.29 -22.13
CA ASP A 225 -35.14 10.40 -23.02
C ASP A 225 -34.46 10.22 -24.40
N PRO A 226 -35.10 10.60 -25.52
CA PRO A 226 -34.47 10.56 -26.84
C PRO A 226 -33.12 11.29 -26.91
N ALA A 227 -32.92 12.36 -26.13
CA ALA A 227 -31.65 13.08 -26.03
C ALA A 227 -30.52 12.24 -25.44
N ALA A 228 -30.82 11.18 -24.68
CA ALA A 228 -29.82 10.24 -24.19
C ALA A 228 -29.26 9.33 -25.28
N LEU A 229 -29.96 9.20 -26.41
CA LEU A 229 -29.64 8.30 -27.53
C LEU A 229 -29.50 9.09 -28.85
N PRO A 230 -28.52 10.01 -28.95
CA PRO A 230 -28.34 10.82 -30.15
C PRO A 230 -28.05 9.93 -31.36
N ARG A 231 -28.88 10.04 -32.40
CA ARG A 231 -28.80 9.20 -33.61
C ARG A 231 -28.04 9.89 -34.75
N GLU A 232 -27.77 11.17 -34.61
CA GLU A 232 -27.00 11.97 -35.56
C GLU A 232 -25.49 11.83 -35.35
N GLU A 233 -24.73 12.53 -36.18
CA GLU A 233 -23.28 12.65 -36.00
C GLU A 233 -22.98 13.45 -34.74
N VAL A 234 -22.10 12.91 -33.91
CA VAL A 234 -21.66 13.51 -32.66
C VAL A 234 -20.15 13.66 -32.65
N VAL A 235 -19.68 14.70 -31.96
CA VAL A 235 -18.27 14.90 -31.63
C VAL A 235 -18.07 14.44 -30.19
N VAL A 236 -17.29 13.38 -30.00
CA VAL A 236 -16.95 12.84 -28.69
C VAL A 236 -15.56 13.34 -28.32
N GLU A 237 -15.49 14.14 -27.26
CA GLU A 237 -14.24 14.43 -26.56
C GLU A 237 -14.07 13.45 -25.40
N GLY A 238 -12.87 12.91 -25.25
CA GLY A 238 -12.61 11.96 -24.18
C GLY A 238 -11.13 11.73 -23.91
N LEU A 239 -10.87 10.89 -22.93
CA LEU A 239 -9.54 10.42 -22.59
C LEU A 239 -9.32 9.02 -23.14
N LEU A 240 -8.20 8.85 -23.84
CA LEU A 240 -7.68 7.54 -24.16
C LEU A 240 -7.10 6.93 -22.88
N ARG A 241 -7.67 5.80 -22.44
CA ARG A 241 -7.29 5.14 -21.18
C ARG A 241 -7.38 3.63 -21.28
N GLU A 242 -6.50 2.95 -20.54
CA GLU A 242 -6.72 1.53 -20.26
C GLU A 242 -7.75 1.39 -19.13
N PRO A 243 -8.84 0.65 -19.33
CA PRO A 243 -9.82 0.46 -18.28
C PRO A 243 -9.29 -0.50 -17.19
N TRP A 244 -9.97 -0.50 -16.05
CA TRP A 244 -9.54 -1.32 -14.91
C TRP A 244 -9.70 -2.82 -15.20
N LYS A 245 -8.78 -3.62 -14.66
CA LYS A 245 -8.80 -5.08 -14.79
C LYS A 245 -9.69 -5.72 -13.70
N LYS A 246 -10.20 -6.91 -13.99
CA LYS A 246 -10.98 -7.70 -13.02
C LYS A 246 -10.14 -8.08 -11.79
N ASN A 247 -10.80 -8.19 -10.65
CA ASN A 247 -10.21 -8.79 -9.45
C ASN A 247 -10.61 -10.28 -9.37
N MET A 248 -9.95 -11.05 -8.51
CA MET A 248 -10.22 -12.48 -8.29
C MET A 248 -11.67 -12.77 -7.84
N PHE A 249 -12.36 -11.78 -7.26
CA PHE A 249 -13.75 -11.89 -6.81
C PHE A 249 -14.78 -11.37 -7.81
N THR A 250 -14.33 -10.83 -8.95
CA THR A 250 -15.24 -10.35 -10.00
C THR A 250 -15.65 -11.53 -10.88
N PRO A 251 -16.96 -11.79 -11.05
CA PRO A 251 -17.44 -12.83 -11.97
C PRO A 251 -17.00 -12.56 -13.41
N GLU A 252 -16.97 -13.61 -14.23
CA GLU A 252 -16.73 -13.47 -15.66
C GLU A 252 -17.91 -12.77 -16.36
N ASN A 253 -17.61 -11.98 -17.38
CA ASN A 253 -18.63 -11.37 -18.23
C ASN A 253 -19.46 -12.45 -18.93
N ARG A 254 -20.75 -12.17 -19.14
CA ARG A 254 -21.69 -13.02 -19.90
C ARG A 254 -22.28 -12.25 -21.09
N PRO A 255 -21.55 -12.18 -22.21
CA PRO A 255 -22.00 -11.48 -23.42
C PRO A 255 -23.28 -12.03 -24.03
N ASP A 256 -23.55 -13.33 -23.82
CA ASP A 256 -24.72 -14.06 -24.32
C ASP A 256 -26.05 -13.45 -23.83
N ILE A 257 -26.05 -12.91 -22.61
CA ILE A 257 -27.21 -12.23 -22.01
C ILE A 257 -26.96 -10.72 -21.79
N GLY A 258 -25.87 -10.18 -22.34
CA GLY A 258 -25.53 -8.75 -22.26
C GLY A 258 -25.10 -8.27 -20.87
N GLU A 259 -24.59 -9.15 -20.01
CA GLU A 259 -24.11 -8.80 -18.66
C GLU A 259 -22.59 -8.63 -18.65
N PHE A 260 -22.12 -7.40 -18.42
CA PHE A 260 -20.70 -7.09 -18.26
C PHE A 260 -20.43 -6.60 -16.83
N TYR A 261 -19.51 -7.24 -16.13
CA TYR A 261 -19.09 -6.84 -14.78
C TYR A 261 -17.84 -5.98 -14.81
N PHE A 262 -16.98 -6.19 -15.80
CA PHE A 262 -15.77 -5.42 -16.03
C PHE A 262 -15.58 -5.09 -17.52
N PRO A 263 -14.93 -3.96 -17.84
CA PRO A 263 -14.67 -3.51 -19.20
C PRO A 263 -13.53 -4.33 -19.83
N ASP A 264 -13.87 -5.46 -20.45
CA ASP A 264 -12.94 -6.22 -21.27
C ASP A 264 -12.93 -5.66 -22.70
N VAL A 265 -11.98 -4.77 -22.98
CA VAL A 265 -11.88 -4.07 -24.27
C VAL A 265 -11.80 -5.04 -25.44
N LYS A 266 -11.07 -6.16 -25.30
CA LYS A 266 -10.87 -7.12 -26.38
C LYS A 266 -12.15 -7.89 -26.67
N GLN A 267 -12.80 -8.39 -25.62
CA GLN A 267 -14.08 -9.08 -25.74
C GLN A 267 -15.17 -8.15 -26.31
N MET A 268 -15.28 -6.93 -25.78
CA MET A 268 -16.28 -5.95 -26.22
C MET A 268 -16.04 -5.54 -27.67
N ALA A 269 -14.78 -5.30 -28.06
CA ALA A 269 -14.42 -4.94 -29.42
C ALA A 269 -14.76 -6.06 -30.42
N ALA A 270 -14.46 -7.31 -30.07
CA ALA A 270 -14.79 -8.47 -30.89
C ALA A 270 -16.30 -8.64 -31.10
N LEU A 271 -17.12 -8.38 -30.06
CA LEU A 271 -18.58 -8.50 -30.13
C LEU A 271 -19.23 -7.43 -31.02
N THR A 272 -18.64 -6.23 -31.08
CA THR A 272 -19.20 -5.09 -31.80
C THR A 272 -18.54 -4.82 -33.16
N GLY A 273 -17.44 -5.52 -33.48
CA GLY A 273 -16.61 -5.23 -34.65
C GLY A 273 -15.84 -3.91 -34.51
N SER A 274 -15.55 -3.50 -33.27
CA SER A 274 -14.77 -2.30 -32.98
C SER A 274 -13.28 -2.61 -32.90
N GLN A 275 -12.45 -1.58 -32.95
CA GLN A 275 -11.05 -1.66 -32.54
C GLN A 275 -10.96 -1.81 -31.01
N GLU A 276 -9.85 -2.39 -30.55
CA GLU A 276 -9.53 -2.54 -29.12
C GLU A 276 -9.08 -1.20 -28.50
N VAL A 277 -9.88 -0.15 -28.70
CA VAL A 277 -9.61 1.21 -28.24
C VAL A 277 -10.74 1.63 -27.31
N TRP A 278 -10.37 2.02 -26.11
CA TRP A 278 -11.27 2.49 -25.07
C TRP A 278 -11.12 4.00 -24.86
N VAL A 279 -12.20 4.74 -25.10
CA VAL A 279 -12.27 6.19 -24.88
C VAL A 279 -13.24 6.48 -23.75
N GLU A 280 -12.78 7.11 -22.67
CA GLU A 280 -13.67 7.64 -21.62
C GLU A 280 -14.16 9.02 -22.03
N GLN A 281 -15.44 9.15 -22.35
CA GLN A 281 -16.05 10.44 -22.67
C GLN A 281 -15.95 11.38 -21.47
N THR A 282 -15.35 12.54 -21.71
CA THR A 282 -15.19 13.56 -20.69
C THR A 282 -16.37 14.49 -20.71
N MET A 283 -16.92 14.76 -19.53
CA MET A 283 -18.03 15.70 -19.37
C MET A 283 -17.91 16.39 -18.02
N GLU A 284 -18.12 17.70 -18.01
CA GLU A 284 -18.11 18.53 -16.81
C GLU A 284 -19.48 19.20 -16.65
N PRO A 285 -20.54 18.42 -16.35
CA PRO A 285 -21.84 19.01 -16.10
C PRO A 285 -21.81 19.76 -14.77
N ASP A 286 -22.47 20.91 -14.71
CA ASP A 286 -22.79 21.53 -13.43
C ASP A 286 -23.78 20.66 -12.63
N LEU A 287 -24.01 21.00 -11.36
CA LEU A 287 -24.89 20.20 -10.49
C LEU A 287 -26.32 20.08 -11.04
N LEU A 288 -26.89 21.16 -11.60
CA LEU A 288 -28.26 21.15 -12.11
C LEU A 288 -28.35 20.30 -13.38
N GLN A 289 -27.38 20.43 -14.28
CA GLN A 289 -27.27 19.65 -15.50
C GLN A 289 -27.05 18.16 -15.20
N ALA A 290 -26.25 17.83 -14.19
CA ALA A 290 -26.04 16.44 -13.77
C ALA A 290 -27.36 15.80 -13.28
N LEU A 291 -28.14 16.53 -12.48
CA LEU A 291 -29.46 16.08 -12.02
C LEU A 291 -30.45 15.94 -13.18
N GLU A 292 -30.45 16.88 -14.13
CA GLU A 292 -31.27 16.79 -15.33
C GLU A 292 -30.89 15.57 -16.17
N TYR A 293 -29.60 15.33 -16.38
CA TYR A 293 -29.09 14.18 -17.13
C TYR A 293 -29.46 12.86 -16.47
N GLU A 294 -29.35 12.78 -15.16
CA GLU A 294 -29.78 11.61 -14.40
C GLU A 294 -31.28 11.33 -14.59
N SER A 295 -32.11 12.38 -14.50
CA SER A 295 -33.56 12.26 -14.70
C SER A 295 -33.96 11.83 -16.12
N LYS A 296 -33.18 12.24 -17.12
CA LYS A 296 -33.37 11.89 -18.53
C LYS A 296 -32.71 10.58 -18.95
N GLY A 297 -31.87 10.00 -18.09
CA GLY A 297 -31.07 8.81 -18.41
C GLY A 297 -29.91 9.10 -19.39
N ILE A 298 -29.49 10.36 -19.50
CA ILE A 298 -28.29 10.75 -20.24
C ILE A 298 -27.06 10.27 -19.46
N PRO A 299 -26.15 9.49 -20.07
CA PRO A 299 -24.96 8.99 -19.39
C PRO A 299 -24.08 10.14 -18.89
N ILE A 300 -23.74 10.10 -17.60
CA ILE A 300 -22.93 11.14 -16.98
C ILE A 300 -21.46 10.72 -17.04
N GLY A 301 -20.72 11.32 -17.98
CA GLY A 301 -19.28 11.18 -18.14
C GLY A 301 -18.48 11.55 -16.89
N ARG A 302 -17.19 11.25 -16.90
CA ARG A 302 -16.25 11.66 -15.85
C ARG A 302 -15.61 12.99 -16.25
N ALA A 303 -15.29 13.85 -15.28
CA ALA A 303 -14.43 15.00 -15.54
C ALA A 303 -13.04 14.52 -16.01
N ALA A 304 -12.33 15.38 -16.76
CA ALA A 304 -10.99 15.07 -17.25
C ALA A 304 -9.94 15.24 -16.14
N GLU A 305 -10.10 14.54 -15.02
CA GLU A 305 -9.23 14.66 -13.84
C GLU A 305 -8.39 13.40 -13.58
N VAL A 306 -7.15 13.62 -13.12
CA VAL A 306 -6.31 12.53 -12.58
C VAL A 306 -6.46 12.50 -11.06
N ASN A 307 -7.44 11.74 -10.58
CA ASN A 307 -7.61 11.57 -9.13
C ASN A 307 -6.70 10.46 -8.59
N LEU A 308 -5.46 10.80 -8.25
CA LEU A 308 -4.53 9.89 -7.57
C LEU A 308 -4.49 10.20 -6.06
N ARG A 309 -5.26 9.44 -5.27
CA ARG A 309 -5.30 9.56 -3.80
C ARG A 309 -3.88 9.63 -3.19
N ASN A 310 -3.52 10.72 -2.52
CA ASN A 310 -2.19 10.91 -1.96
C ASN A 310 -2.20 11.02 -0.43
N ASN A 311 -1.93 9.91 0.26
CA ASN A 311 -1.83 9.87 1.72
C ASN A 311 -0.35 9.94 2.21
N HIS A 312 0.63 10.03 1.31
CA HIS A 312 2.04 9.90 1.67
C HIS A 312 2.54 11.05 2.55
N ALA A 313 2.04 12.27 2.35
CA ALA A 313 2.37 13.42 3.19
C ALA A 313 2.05 13.16 4.68
N GLN A 314 0.86 12.61 4.98
CA GLN A 314 0.48 12.25 6.35
C GLN A 314 1.45 11.22 6.96
N TYR A 315 1.82 10.18 6.20
CA TYR A 315 2.76 9.19 6.67
C TYR A 315 4.17 9.76 6.87
N ILE A 316 4.63 10.68 6.01
CA ILE A 316 5.91 11.37 6.18
C ILE A 316 5.96 12.08 7.55
N PHE A 317 4.91 12.82 7.90
CA PHE A 317 4.83 13.48 9.21
C PHE A 317 4.83 12.47 10.36
N THR A 318 4.08 11.36 10.25
CA THR A 318 4.06 10.30 11.27
C THR A 318 5.45 9.68 11.47
N TRP A 319 6.13 9.29 10.39
CA TRP A 319 7.43 8.60 10.49
C TRP A 319 8.54 9.51 10.97
N TYR A 320 8.61 10.77 10.51
CA TYR A 320 9.58 11.72 11.03
C TYR A 320 9.25 12.16 12.46
N GLY A 321 7.97 12.32 12.81
CA GLY A 321 7.57 12.59 14.19
C GLY A 321 8.00 11.48 15.15
N LEU A 322 7.79 10.21 14.77
CA LEU A 322 8.28 9.05 15.52
C LEU A 322 9.81 9.01 15.59
N ALA A 323 10.51 9.28 14.48
CA ALA A 323 11.97 9.31 14.44
C ALA A 323 12.53 10.37 15.41
N VAL A 324 11.95 11.57 15.44
CA VAL A 324 12.36 12.64 16.36
C VAL A 324 12.06 12.28 17.82
N ALA A 325 10.83 11.84 18.14
CA ALA A 325 10.44 11.50 19.50
C ALA A 325 11.31 10.37 20.08
N THR A 326 11.54 9.31 19.30
CA THR A 326 12.38 8.19 19.71
C THR A 326 13.87 8.54 19.77
N SER A 327 14.35 9.46 18.92
CA SER A 327 15.72 9.99 19.00
C SER A 327 15.93 10.83 20.27
N ILE A 328 14.95 11.67 20.65
CA ILE A 328 14.99 12.44 21.91
C ILE A 328 15.02 11.49 23.10
N MET A 329 14.15 10.47 23.12
CA MET A 329 14.14 9.46 24.16
C MET A 329 15.48 8.71 24.24
N PHE A 330 16.04 8.30 23.11
CA PHE A 330 17.36 7.65 23.04
C PHE A 330 18.46 8.57 23.58
N TYR A 331 18.48 9.84 23.17
CA TYR A 331 19.44 10.83 23.67
C TYR A 331 19.33 11.04 25.18
N MET A 332 18.10 11.14 25.72
CA MET A 332 17.88 11.23 27.17
C MET A 332 18.39 9.99 27.91
N VAL A 333 18.20 8.79 27.36
CA VAL A 333 18.71 7.55 27.94
C VAL A 333 20.24 7.49 27.92
N VAL A 334 20.88 7.95 26.83
CA VAL A 334 22.34 8.00 26.71
C VAL A 334 22.95 9.07 27.64
N LYS A 335 22.28 10.21 27.79
CA LYS A 335 22.75 11.32 28.65
C LYS A 335 22.44 11.14 30.13
N LYS A 336 21.54 10.23 30.51
CA LYS A 336 21.35 9.90 31.92
C LYS A 336 22.68 9.36 32.44
N PRO A 337 23.30 10.01 33.46
CA PRO A 337 24.45 9.41 34.13
C PRO A 337 24.02 8.01 34.59
N PRO A 338 24.89 6.99 34.49
CA PRO A 338 24.57 5.68 35.01
C PRO A 338 24.08 5.90 36.44
N ASN A 339 22.83 5.49 36.74
CA ASN A 339 22.33 5.51 38.12
C ASN A 339 23.46 4.94 38.98
N ASP A 340 23.75 5.58 40.11
CA ASP A 340 24.69 5.12 41.15
C ASP A 340 24.25 3.76 41.75
N ILE A 341 24.10 2.74 40.90
CA ILE A 341 23.82 1.35 41.22
C ILE A 341 25.17 0.71 41.54
N ALA A 342 25.88 1.28 42.52
CA ALA A 342 27.04 0.67 43.15
C ALA A 342 27.41 1.32 44.49
N ARG A 343 26.50 2.01 45.19
CA ARG A 343 26.66 2.27 46.62
C ARG A 343 25.74 1.38 47.47
N ARG A 344 25.57 0.12 47.06
CA ARG A 344 25.17 -0.93 47.99
C ARG A 344 26.47 -1.55 48.50
N VAL A 345 26.92 -1.08 49.65
CA VAL A 345 27.93 -1.77 50.47
C VAL A 345 27.44 -3.20 50.63
N ARG A 346 28.03 -4.13 49.87
CA ARG A 346 27.81 -5.55 50.09
C ARG A 346 28.61 -5.85 51.35
N GLN A 347 27.94 -5.91 52.50
CA GLN A 347 28.57 -6.34 53.75
C GLN A 347 29.35 -7.63 53.48
N ASN A 348 30.66 -7.57 53.70
CA ASN A 348 31.56 -8.69 53.51
C ASN A 348 31.10 -9.82 54.45
N LYS A 349 30.95 -11.04 53.92
CA LYS A 349 30.36 -12.18 54.65
C LYS A 349 31.37 -13.22 55.06
N ASP A 350 32.66 -12.92 54.91
CA ASP A 350 33.74 -13.80 55.33
C ASP A 350 34.16 -13.37 56.73
N TRP A 351 33.58 -14.06 57.72
CA TRP A 351 34.03 -14.04 59.10
C TRP A 351 34.89 -15.30 59.31
N SER A 352 36.09 -15.13 59.86
CA SER A 352 36.95 -16.22 60.35
C SER A 352 36.98 -16.20 61.86
#